data_AF-A0A8T2JZA7-F1
#
_entry.id   AF-A0A8T2JZA7-F1
#
_cell.length_a   1.000
_cell.length_b   1.000
_cell.length_c   1.000
_cell.angle_alpha   90.00
_cell.angle_beta   90.00
_cell.angle_gamma   90.00
#
_symmetry.space_group_name_H-M   'P 1'
#
loop_
_entity.id
_entity.type
_entity.pdbx_description
1 polymer ?
#
loop_
_entity_poly.entity_id
_entity_poly.type
_entity_poly.pdbx_seq_one_letter_code
_entity_poly.pdbx_strand_id
1 'polypeptide(L)'
;MLTICLISCRELETQLLEQCTANTGTAKDQSLPSVMSSVSEELVEDIKVRICFVSDLHRGLKIQASKFNLDGTAERPVPPPDVDYPLDGQKILHVKGSIRDSVAELLFEQDNEEKSVATLILDALVQCPIDTRKQLAENVVVIGGTAMLPGFLHRLMAEIHYLVEKPKYKETLATKTFKIHTPPAKPNCVAWLGGAIFGALQDILGSRSVSKEYFTQTGRIPDWCCLSNPSLEMFDVGKSAPPMMKRAFSTEK
;
A
#
# COMPACT_ATOMS: atom_id res chain seq x y z
N MET A 1 -8.09 1.74 0.09
CA MET A 1 -6.61 1.81 -0.06
C MET A 1 -6.16 3.06 -0.82
N LEU A 2 -6.76 3.40 -1.98
CA LEU A 2 -6.49 4.67 -2.69
C LEU A 2 -6.70 5.93 -1.82
N THR A 3 -7.76 5.97 -1.02
CA THR A 3 -8.04 7.12 -0.13
C THR A 3 -6.96 7.33 0.92
N ILE A 4 -6.44 6.26 1.52
CA ILE A 4 -5.45 6.34 2.61
C ILE A 4 -4.08 6.84 2.09
N CYS A 5 -3.69 6.42 0.87
CA CYS A 5 -2.46 6.91 0.24
C CYS A 5 -2.53 8.41 -0.09
N LEU A 6 -3.67 8.87 -0.62
CA LEU A 6 -3.90 10.30 -0.92
C LEU A 6 -3.92 11.15 0.35
N ILE A 7 -4.49 10.65 1.44
CA ILE A 7 -4.47 11.32 2.74
C ILE A 7 -3.03 11.51 3.24
N SER A 8 -2.19 10.47 3.13
CA SER A 8 -0.78 10.56 3.52
C SER A 8 0.01 11.58 2.69
N CYS A 9 -0.24 11.68 1.38
CA CYS A 9 0.40 12.70 0.53
C CYS A 9 -0.02 14.13 0.92
N ARG A 10 -1.31 14.36 1.15
CA ARG A 10 -1.83 15.68 1.54
C ARG A 10 -1.32 16.11 2.91
N GLU A 11 -1.30 15.19 3.87
CA GLU A 11 -0.75 15.47 5.19
C GLU A 11 0.74 15.82 5.10
N LEU A 12 1.51 15.09 4.29
CA LEU A 12 2.91 15.40 4.07
C LEU A 12 3.08 16.79 3.47
N GLU A 13 2.28 17.17 2.48
CA GLU A 13 2.29 18.51 1.90
C GLU A 13 2.03 19.59 2.97
N THR A 14 1.01 19.41 3.80
CA THR A 14 0.69 20.34 4.90
C THR A 14 1.83 20.44 5.91
N GLN A 15 2.39 19.31 6.35
CA GLN A 15 3.50 19.31 7.31
C GLN A 15 4.78 19.93 6.73
N LEU A 16 5.06 19.73 5.45
CA LEU A 16 6.19 20.36 4.77
C LEU A 16 6.03 21.89 4.74
N LEU A 17 4.83 22.40 4.43
CA LEU A 17 4.55 23.84 4.38
C LEU A 17 4.62 24.50 5.76
N GLU A 18 4.15 23.83 6.80
CA GLU A 18 4.09 24.39 8.15
C GLU A 18 5.40 24.29 8.92
N GLN A 19 6.14 23.19 8.76
CA GLN A 19 7.21 22.84 9.68
C GLN A 19 8.61 22.88 9.07
N CYS A 20 8.74 22.86 7.74
CA CYS A 20 10.05 22.87 7.07
C CYS A 20 10.52 24.29 6.75
N THR A 21 11.84 24.47 6.75
CA THR A 21 12.51 25.68 6.30
C THR A 21 13.31 25.40 5.03
N ALA A 22 13.58 26.43 4.24
CA ALA A 22 14.38 26.33 3.04
C ALA A 22 15.51 27.35 3.06
N ASN A 23 16.69 26.89 2.65
CA ASN A 23 17.85 27.73 2.39
C ASN A 23 17.91 28.05 0.90
N THR A 24 17.95 29.34 0.59
CA THR A 24 18.32 29.86 -0.72
C THR A 24 19.79 30.30 -0.68
N GLY A 25 20.46 30.38 -1.83
CA GLY A 25 21.85 30.84 -1.90
C GLY A 25 22.11 32.22 -1.25
N THR A 26 21.06 33.01 -1.01
CA THR A 26 21.11 34.35 -0.42
C THR A 26 20.56 34.44 1.00
N ALA A 27 19.67 33.54 1.43
CA ALA A 27 19.02 33.58 2.74
C ALA A 27 18.84 32.18 3.34
N LYS A 28 19.13 32.05 4.63
CA LYS A 28 18.97 30.80 5.40
C LYS A 28 17.66 30.83 6.20
N ASP A 29 17.10 29.65 6.44
CA ASP A 29 15.95 29.39 7.31
C ASP A 29 14.66 30.16 6.94
N GLN A 30 14.38 30.29 5.64
CA GLN A 30 13.12 30.88 5.19
C GLN A 30 11.99 29.86 5.32
N SER A 31 10.79 30.31 5.69
CA SER A 31 9.62 29.43 5.70
C SER A 31 9.29 28.96 4.28
N LEU A 32 8.93 27.69 4.12
CA LEU A 32 8.67 27.10 2.80
C LEU A 32 7.64 27.89 1.96
N PRO A 33 6.52 28.39 2.52
CA PRO A 33 5.54 29.19 1.77
C PRO A 33 6.10 30.52 1.22
N SER A 34 7.17 31.05 1.82
CA SER A 34 7.85 32.26 1.33
C SER A 34 8.78 31.99 0.14
N VAL A 35 9.21 30.73 -0.02
CA VAL A 35 10.19 30.30 -1.04
C VAL A 35 9.49 29.63 -2.24
N MET A 36 8.32 29.05 -2.01
CA MET A 36 7.46 28.45 -3.03
C MET A 36 5.99 28.64 -2.68
N SER A 37 5.17 28.99 -3.67
CA SER A 37 3.73 29.18 -3.49
C SER A 37 2.94 27.86 -3.38
N SER A 38 3.50 26.77 -3.89
CA SER A 38 2.88 25.43 -3.90
C SER A 38 3.94 24.35 -4.05
N VAL A 39 3.75 23.21 -3.38
CA VAL A 39 4.58 22.01 -3.55
C VAL A 39 3.91 21.13 -4.63
N SER A 40 4.65 20.69 -5.64
CA SER A 40 4.07 19.79 -6.65
C SER A 40 3.88 18.37 -6.09
N GLU A 41 2.87 17.65 -6.58
CA GLU A 41 2.61 16.27 -6.18
C GLU A 41 3.82 15.36 -6.44
N GLU A 42 4.50 15.55 -7.58
CA GLU A 42 5.73 14.81 -7.92
C GLU A 42 6.85 15.01 -6.90
N LEU A 43 7.01 16.24 -6.38
CA LEU A 43 8.00 16.55 -5.36
C LEU A 43 7.64 15.92 -4.01
N VAL A 44 6.36 15.97 -3.62
CA VAL A 44 5.87 15.30 -2.40
C VAL A 44 6.09 13.80 -2.49
N GLU A 45 5.84 13.19 -3.65
CA GLU A 45 6.09 11.77 -3.87
C GLU A 45 7.58 11.42 -3.80
N ASP A 46 8.45 12.22 -4.40
CA ASP A 46 9.90 11.98 -4.36
C ASP A 46 10.45 12.11 -2.93
N ILE A 47 10.02 13.14 -2.18
CA ILE A 47 10.35 13.31 -0.75
C ILE A 47 9.87 12.10 0.05
N LYS A 48 8.63 11.65 -0.18
CA LYS A 48 8.03 10.49 0.51
C LYS A 48 8.86 9.23 0.27
N VAL A 49 9.27 8.97 -0.97
CA VAL A 49 10.05 7.78 -1.33
C VAL A 49 11.46 7.82 -0.75
N ARG A 50 12.12 8.99 -0.74
CA ARG A 50 13.53 9.09 -0.32
C ARG A 50 13.72 9.23 1.18
N ILE A 51 12.79 9.89 1.88
CA ILE A 51 13.03 10.38 3.24
C ILE A 51 12.16 9.69 4.30
N CYS A 52 10.91 9.34 3.94
CA CYS A 52 9.95 8.78 4.89
C CYS A 52 10.20 7.29 5.14
N PHE A 53 9.90 6.85 6.36
CA PHE A 53 10.05 5.45 6.75
C PHE A 53 8.98 5.05 7.77
N VAL A 54 8.73 3.75 7.87
CA VAL A 54 7.74 3.21 8.80
C VAL A 54 8.42 2.89 10.13
N SER A 55 7.87 3.44 11.21
CA SER A 55 8.35 3.16 12.57
C SER A 55 7.83 1.82 13.10
N ASP A 56 8.60 1.22 14.00
CA ASP A 56 8.19 0.02 14.75
C ASP A 56 6.96 0.27 15.62
N LEU A 57 6.22 -0.79 15.93
CA LEU A 57 4.97 -0.74 16.70
C LEU A 57 5.11 0.07 18.01
N HIS A 58 6.12 -0.23 18.84
CA HIS A 58 6.33 0.45 20.11
C HIS A 58 6.57 1.96 19.94
N ARG A 59 7.29 2.36 18.88
CA ARG A 59 7.55 3.76 18.59
C ARG A 59 6.28 4.43 18.06
N GLY A 60 5.54 3.77 17.16
CA GLY A 60 4.26 4.24 16.64
C GLY A 60 3.24 4.51 17.73
N LEU A 61 3.07 3.58 18.68
CA LEU A 61 2.17 3.76 19.84
C LEU A 61 2.53 4.98 20.68
N LYS A 62 3.82 5.26 20.90
CA LYS A 62 4.26 6.47 21.62
C LYS A 62 4.01 7.74 20.82
N ILE A 63 4.21 7.71 19.50
CA ILE A 63 3.91 8.84 18.61
C ILE A 63 2.40 9.14 18.67
N GLN A 64 1.55 8.13 18.53
CA GLN A 64 0.09 8.27 18.64
C GLN A 64 -0.32 8.82 20.02
N ALA A 65 0.21 8.27 21.12
CA ALA A 65 -0.06 8.76 22.46
C ALA A 65 0.35 10.24 22.65
N SER A 66 1.47 10.65 22.05
CA SER A 66 1.92 12.06 22.11
C SER A 66 1.04 13.02 21.32
N LYS A 67 0.38 12.57 20.24
CA LYS A 67 -0.56 13.40 19.46
C LYS A 67 -1.81 13.75 20.27
N PHE A 68 -2.30 12.81 21.10
CA PHE A 68 -3.52 12.98 21.90
C PHE A 68 -3.22 13.29 23.38
N ASN A 69 -2.06 13.89 23.68
CA ASN A 69 -1.59 14.10 25.04
C ASN A 69 -2.35 15.24 25.77
N LEU A 70 -3.60 14.97 26.17
CA LEU A 70 -4.46 15.88 26.93
C LEU A 70 -3.92 16.17 28.35
N ASP A 71 -3.23 15.20 28.96
CA ASP A 71 -2.79 15.26 30.37
C ASP A 71 -1.30 15.62 30.54
N GLY A 72 -0.57 15.87 29.44
CA GLY A 72 0.85 16.23 29.45
C GLY A 72 1.82 15.09 29.81
N THR A 73 1.33 13.85 29.97
CA THR A 73 2.12 12.70 30.44
C THR A 73 2.82 11.92 29.32
N ALA A 74 2.35 12.01 28.08
CA ALA A 74 2.89 11.24 26.95
C ALA A 74 3.96 12.03 26.16
N GLU A 75 5.23 11.75 26.42
CA GLU A 75 6.34 12.35 25.67
C GLU A 75 6.54 11.68 24.30
N ARG A 76 6.70 12.52 23.26
CA ARG A 76 7.07 12.06 21.92
C ARG A 76 8.46 11.42 21.98
N PRO A 77 8.67 10.24 21.39
CA PRO A 77 10.01 9.66 21.31
C PRO A 77 10.95 10.57 20.51
N VAL A 78 12.25 10.53 20.82
CA VAL A 78 13.26 11.33 20.15
C VAL A 78 13.10 11.21 18.63
N PRO A 79 12.86 12.33 17.92
CA PRO A 79 12.65 12.29 16.47
C PRO A 79 13.90 11.77 15.76
N PRO A 80 13.74 11.17 14.57
CA PRO A 80 14.90 10.83 13.76
C PRO A 80 15.64 12.12 13.35
N PRO A 81 16.88 12.03 12.83
CA PRO A 81 17.61 13.21 12.39
C PRO A 81 16.88 13.92 11.25
N ASP A 82 17.03 15.25 11.23
CA ASP A 82 16.60 16.11 10.14
C ASP A 82 17.41 15.78 8.87
N VAL A 83 16.82 16.05 7.69
CA VAL A 83 17.43 15.75 6.40
C VAL A 83 17.29 16.93 5.45
N ASP A 84 18.41 17.30 4.86
CA ASP A 84 18.50 18.31 3.80
C ASP A 84 18.11 17.66 2.46
N TYR A 85 17.06 18.18 1.83
CA TYR A 85 16.59 17.74 0.53
C TYR A 85 16.84 18.80 -0.54
N PRO A 86 17.58 18.51 -1.62
CA PRO A 86 17.82 19.46 -2.70
C PRO A 86 16.56 19.59 -3.58
N LEU A 87 16.03 20.81 -3.72
CA LEU A 87 14.87 21.08 -4.57
C LEU A 87 15.28 21.22 -6.04
N ASP A 88 15.86 22.38 -6.40
CA ASP A 88 16.21 22.73 -7.78
C ASP A 88 17.73 22.99 -7.94
N GLY A 89 18.55 22.34 -7.11
CA GLY A 89 20.02 22.50 -7.08
C GLY A 89 20.54 23.82 -6.51
N GLN A 90 19.70 24.86 -6.38
CA GLN A 90 20.04 26.14 -5.74
C GLN A 90 19.38 26.33 -4.37
N LYS A 91 18.34 25.54 -4.08
CA LYS A 91 17.55 25.61 -2.86
C LYS A 91 17.65 24.28 -2.12
N ILE A 92 17.87 24.35 -0.81
CA ILE A 92 17.92 23.18 0.07
C ILE A 92 16.74 23.27 1.03
N LEU A 93 15.89 22.25 1.04
CA LEU A 93 14.77 22.10 1.96
C LEU A 93 15.24 21.33 3.21
N HIS A 94 15.09 21.93 4.38
CA HIS A 94 15.35 21.29 5.67
C HIS A 94 14.09 20.56 6.14
N VAL A 95 14.09 19.24 5.95
CA VAL A 95 12.98 18.37 6.34
C VAL A 95 13.18 17.90 7.78
N LYS A 96 12.26 18.28 8.66
CA LYS A 96 12.29 17.85 10.06
C LYS A 96 12.10 16.35 10.19
N GLY A 97 12.86 15.75 11.09
CA GLY A 97 12.79 14.34 11.43
C GLY A 97 11.41 13.88 11.86
N SER A 98 10.69 14.71 12.62
CA SER A 98 9.33 14.43 13.08
C SER A 98 8.33 14.19 11.95
N ILE A 99 8.54 14.73 10.76
CA ILE A 99 7.64 14.52 9.61
C ILE A 99 7.85 13.12 9.04
N ARG A 100 9.12 12.67 9.01
CA ARG A 100 9.57 11.43 8.36
C ARG A 100 8.94 10.18 8.96
N ASP A 101 8.70 10.18 10.27
CA ASP A 101 8.05 9.08 10.99
C ASP A 101 6.53 9.30 11.15
N SER A 102 6.06 10.54 11.28
CA SER A 102 4.62 10.84 11.46
C SER A 102 3.77 10.50 10.23
N VAL A 103 4.27 10.73 9.02
CA VAL A 103 3.49 10.55 7.78
C VAL A 103 3.14 9.08 7.54
N ALA A 104 4.07 8.17 7.84
CA ALA A 104 3.83 6.74 7.75
C ALA A 104 2.90 6.23 8.86
N GLU A 105 2.87 6.90 10.01
CA GLU A 105 2.04 6.51 11.16
C GLU A 105 0.55 6.62 10.88
N LEU A 106 0.14 7.54 10.00
CA LEU A 106 -1.26 7.67 9.54
C LEU A 106 -1.84 6.39 8.94
N LEU A 107 -0.99 5.48 8.43
CA LEU A 107 -1.43 4.20 7.86
C LEU A 107 -1.87 3.19 8.94
N PHE A 108 -1.36 3.36 10.17
CA PHE A 108 -1.53 2.44 11.29
C PHE A 108 -2.30 3.05 12.47
N GLU A 109 -2.44 4.38 12.49
CA GLU A 109 -3.33 5.10 13.40
C GLU A 109 -4.78 4.63 13.18
N GLN A 110 -5.44 4.21 14.26
CA GLN A 110 -6.86 3.88 14.26
C GLN A 110 -7.63 5.20 14.26
N ASP A 111 -8.42 5.44 13.20
CA ASP A 111 -9.32 6.58 13.15
C ASP A 111 -10.47 6.46 14.18
N ASN A 112 -11.36 7.46 14.21
CA ASN A 112 -12.53 7.45 15.10
C ASN A 112 -13.48 6.24 14.86
N GLU A 113 -13.31 5.52 13.75
CA GLU A 113 -14.05 4.30 13.41
C GLU A 113 -13.24 3.01 13.66
N GLU A 114 -12.09 3.12 14.35
CA GLU A 114 -11.12 2.04 14.60
C GLU A 114 -10.55 1.40 13.33
N LYS A 115 -10.47 2.15 12.23
CA LYS A 115 -9.96 1.67 10.95
C LYS A 115 -8.49 2.06 10.75
N SER A 116 -7.70 1.08 10.32
CA SER A 116 -6.32 1.20 9.88
C SER A 116 -6.03 0.15 8.79
N VAL A 117 -4.86 0.19 8.16
CA VAL A 117 -4.51 -0.84 7.16
C VAL A 117 -4.52 -2.25 7.76
N ALA A 118 -4.11 -2.39 9.02
CA ALA A 118 -4.09 -3.68 9.69
C ALA A 118 -5.50 -4.16 10.08
N THR A 119 -6.37 -3.29 10.59
CA THR A 119 -7.75 -3.68 10.95
C THR A 119 -8.57 -4.02 9.72
N LEU A 120 -8.34 -3.36 8.57
CA LEU A 120 -8.98 -3.70 7.31
C LEU A 120 -8.70 -5.14 6.87
N ILE A 121 -7.46 -5.63 7.06
CA ILE A 121 -7.11 -7.02 6.74
C ILE A 121 -7.86 -7.99 7.67
N LEU A 122 -7.91 -7.68 8.96
CA LEU A 122 -8.58 -8.52 9.95
C LEU A 122 -10.10 -8.54 9.75
N ASP A 123 -10.71 -7.39 9.47
CA ASP A 123 -12.15 -7.26 9.22
C ASP A 123 -12.56 -8.02 7.94
N ALA A 124 -11.73 -7.98 6.89
CA ALA A 124 -11.95 -8.78 5.68
C ALA A 124 -11.87 -10.28 5.97
N LEU A 125 -10.94 -10.73 6.83
CA LEU A 125 -10.85 -12.11 7.28
C LEU A 125 -12.08 -12.54 8.09
N VAL A 126 -12.58 -11.66 8.96
CA VAL A 126 -13.79 -11.93 9.76
C VAL A 126 -15.02 -12.08 8.87
N GLN A 127 -15.13 -11.32 7.78
CA GLN A 127 -16.24 -11.45 6.83
C GLN A 127 -16.18 -12.75 6.01
N CYS A 128 -15.01 -13.40 5.92
CA CYS A 128 -14.86 -14.66 5.21
C CYS A 128 -15.49 -15.84 6.00
N PRO A 129 -15.94 -16.91 5.32
CA PRO A 129 -16.39 -18.14 5.96
C PRO A 129 -15.32 -18.76 6.86
N ILE A 130 -15.73 -19.35 7.99
CA ILE A 130 -14.80 -19.85 9.04
C ILE A 130 -13.75 -20.82 8.48
N ASP A 131 -14.15 -21.69 7.56
CA ASP A 131 -13.28 -22.74 7.00
C ASP A 131 -12.11 -22.19 6.17
N THR A 132 -12.27 -21.02 5.55
CA THR A 132 -11.23 -20.42 4.70
C THR A 132 -10.30 -19.47 5.46
N ARG A 133 -10.72 -18.96 6.64
CA ARG A 133 -9.98 -17.93 7.39
C ARG A 133 -8.54 -18.33 7.69
N LYS A 134 -8.32 -19.58 8.11
CA LYS A 134 -6.97 -20.07 8.44
C LYS A 134 -6.05 -20.03 7.23
N GLN A 135 -6.52 -20.56 6.09
CA GLN A 135 -5.73 -20.59 4.87
C GLN A 135 -5.44 -19.18 4.36
N LEU A 136 -6.41 -18.25 4.45
CA LEU A 136 -6.20 -16.86 4.06
C LEU A 136 -5.22 -16.13 5.00
N ALA A 137 -5.30 -16.36 6.32
CA ALA A 137 -4.36 -15.79 7.29
C ALA A 137 -2.91 -16.26 7.07
N GLU A 138 -2.73 -17.52 6.70
CA GLU A 138 -1.42 -18.09 6.40
C GLU A 138 -0.88 -17.70 5.02
N ASN A 139 -1.68 -17.10 4.13
CA ASN A 139 -1.28 -16.77 2.76
C ASN A 139 -1.56 -15.29 2.44
N VAL A 140 -1.02 -14.38 3.24
CA VAL A 140 -1.15 -12.94 3.00
C VAL A 140 -0.11 -12.48 1.98
N VAL A 141 -0.55 -11.74 0.98
CA VAL A 141 0.34 -11.10 -0.02
C VAL A 141 0.08 -9.61 0.00
N VAL A 142 1.14 -8.82 0.16
CA VAL A 142 1.08 -7.35 0.19
C VAL A 142 1.71 -6.81 -1.08
N ILE A 143 0.93 -6.04 -1.86
CA ILE A 143 1.34 -5.44 -3.13
C ILE A 143 1.06 -3.94 -3.14
N GLY A 144 1.60 -3.22 -4.12
CA GLY A 144 1.43 -1.78 -4.31
C GLY A 144 2.64 -0.95 -3.89
N GLY A 145 2.62 0.36 -4.24
CA GLY A 145 3.73 1.28 -3.99
C GLY A 145 4.00 1.55 -2.51
N THR A 146 2.95 1.70 -1.70
CA THR A 146 3.07 1.98 -0.25
C THR A 146 3.77 0.84 0.50
N ALA A 147 3.62 -0.40 0.04
CA ALA A 147 4.28 -1.56 0.63
C ALA A 147 5.81 -1.55 0.44
N MET A 148 6.33 -0.68 -0.43
CA MET A 148 7.77 -0.50 -0.64
C MET A 148 8.41 0.44 0.39
N LEU A 149 7.63 1.10 1.25
CA LEU A 149 8.19 1.93 2.31
C LEU A 149 9.06 1.07 3.24
N PRO A 150 10.24 1.57 3.63
CA PRO A 150 11.15 0.81 4.49
C PRO A 150 10.50 0.56 5.85
N GLY A 151 10.53 -0.70 6.31
CA GLY A 151 9.92 -1.13 7.58
C GLY A 151 8.42 -1.47 7.51
N PHE A 152 7.75 -1.27 6.37
CA PHE A 152 6.30 -1.43 6.26
C PHE A 152 5.80 -2.84 6.61
N LEU A 153 6.41 -3.89 6.05
CA LEU A 153 5.99 -5.27 6.29
C LEU A 153 6.19 -5.71 7.75
N HIS A 154 7.30 -5.28 8.37
CA HIS A 154 7.59 -5.59 9.77
C HIS A 154 6.56 -4.94 10.68
N ARG A 155 6.29 -3.65 10.47
CA ARG A 155 5.27 -2.91 11.22
C ARG A 155 3.89 -3.53 11.03
N LEU A 156 3.50 -3.84 9.79
CA LEU A 156 2.19 -4.44 9.50
C LEU A 156 1.99 -5.77 10.22
N MET A 157 3.00 -6.65 10.21
CA MET A 157 2.94 -7.92 10.95
C MET A 157 2.82 -7.71 12.46
N ALA A 158 3.63 -6.82 13.03
CA ALA A 158 3.56 -6.50 14.45
C ALA A 158 2.18 -5.95 14.85
N GLU A 159 1.61 -5.06 14.03
CA GLU A 159 0.28 -4.48 14.24
C GLU A 159 -0.81 -5.55 14.15
N ILE A 160 -0.75 -6.45 13.17
CA ILE A 160 -1.68 -7.58 13.04
C ILE A 160 -1.63 -8.47 14.29
N HIS A 161 -0.43 -8.84 14.74
CA HIS A 161 -0.28 -9.65 15.96
C HIS A 161 -0.83 -8.96 17.20
N TYR A 162 -0.57 -7.66 17.35
CA TYR A 162 -1.12 -6.86 18.44
C TYR A 162 -2.65 -6.78 18.41
N LEU A 163 -3.25 -6.57 17.23
CA LEU A 163 -4.70 -6.47 17.07
C LEU A 163 -5.43 -7.79 17.26
N VAL A 164 -4.84 -8.91 16.82
CA VAL A 164 -5.44 -10.25 16.97
C VAL A 164 -5.62 -10.63 18.44
N GLU A 165 -4.80 -10.09 19.34
CA GLU A 165 -4.95 -10.31 20.78
C GLU A 165 -6.09 -9.49 21.42
N LYS A 166 -6.59 -8.45 20.74
CA LYS A 166 -7.73 -7.66 21.23
C LYS A 166 -9.01 -8.51 21.28
N PRO A 167 -9.91 -8.28 22.25
CA PRO A 167 -11.12 -9.09 22.45
C PRO A 167 -11.95 -9.30 21.16
N LYS A 168 -12.17 -8.23 20.38
CA LYS A 168 -12.92 -8.22 19.11
C LYS A 168 -12.45 -9.33 18.15
N TYR A 169 -11.14 -9.45 17.96
CA TYR A 169 -10.56 -10.39 17.01
C TYR A 169 -10.23 -11.73 17.65
N LYS A 170 -9.85 -11.76 18.93
CA LYS A 170 -9.53 -12.98 19.66
C LYS A 170 -10.70 -13.97 19.75
N GLU A 171 -11.91 -13.46 19.90
CA GLU A 171 -13.13 -14.29 19.97
C GLU A 171 -13.58 -14.78 18.59
N THR A 172 -13.30 -14.00 17.54
CA THR A 172 -13.80 -14.25 16.18
C THR A 172 -12.82 -15.04 15.31
N LEU A 173 -11.52 -14.82 15.51
CA LEU A 173 -10.43 -15.44 14.77
C LEU A 173 -9.77 -16.51 15.64
N ALA A 174 -10.10 -17.77 15.39
CA ALA A 174 -9.44 -18.91 16.04
C ALA A 174 -7.96 -19.08 15.59
N THR A 175 -7.54 -18.41 14.50
CA THR A 175 -6.21 -18.54 13.91
C THR A 175 -5.27 -17.45 14.44
N LYS A 176 -4.11 -17.86 14.96
CA LYS A 176 -3.05 -16.97 15.44
C LYS A 176 -1.84 -16.87 14.50
N THR A 177 -1.82 -17.71 13.48
CA THR A 177 -0.71 -17.81 12.53
C THR A 177 -0.98 -16.94 11.32
N PHE A 178 -0.18 -15.87 11.19
CA PHE A 178 -0.18 -14.99 10.03
C PHE A 178 1.16 -15.12 9.32
N LYS A 179 1.14 -15.26 8.00
CA LYS A 179 2.37 -15.31 7.19
C LYS A 179 2.20 -14.41 5.99
N ILE A 180 3.21 -13.56 5.75
CA ILE A 180 3.30 -12.74 4.55
C ILE A 180 4.27 -13.40 3.59
N HIS A 181 3.79 -13.70 2.39
CA HIS A 181 4.62 -14.23 1.31
C HIS A 181 5.18 -13.09 0.47
N THR A 182 6.49 -13.13 0.23
CA THR A 182 7.16 -12.18 -0.65
C THR A 182 7.03 -12.63 -2.11
N PRO A 183 6.46 -11.80 -2.99
CA PRO A 183 6.37 -12.12 -4.42
C PRO A 183 7.75 -12.02 -5.10
N PRO A 184 7.93 -12.64 -6.28
CA PRO A 184 9.21 -12.64 -7.01
C PRO A 184 9.60 -11.27 -7.60
N ALA A 185 8.64 -10.35 -7.74
CA ALA A 185 8.86 -8.99 -8.21
C ALA A 185 8.68 -7.96 -7.09
N LYS A 186 9.14 -6.72 -7.33
CA LYS A 186 8.90 -5.59 -6.42
C LYS A 186 7.39 -5.41 -6.20
N PRO A 187 6.93 -5.09 -4.96
CA PRO A 187 5.51 -5.02 -4.61
C PRO A 187 4.64 -4.17 -5.55
N ASN A 188 5.18 -3.07 -6.08
CA ASN A 188 4.48 -2.20 -7.03
C ASN A 188 4.22 -2.84 -8.41
N CYS A 189 5.06 -3.77 -8.84
CA CYS A 189 4.98 -4.42 -10.16
C CYS A 189 4.27 -5.78 -10.13
N VAL A 190 3.92 -6.30 -8.96
CA VAL A 190 3.37 -7.67 -8.81
C VAL A 190 2.07 -7.86 -9.58
N ALA A 191 1.17 -6.86 -9.54
CA ALA A 191 -0.09 -6.91 -10.27
C ALA A 191 0.15 -6.98 -11.79
N TRP A 192 1.06 -6.15 -12.30
CA TRP A 192 1.43 -6.15 -13.72
C TRP A 192 2.08 -7.46 -14.14
N LEU A 193 3.01 -7.99 -13.34
CA LEU A 193 3.65 -9.28 -13.60
C LEU A 193 2.61 -10.42 -13.63
N GLY A 194 1.64 -10.40 -12.70
CA GLY A 194 0.53 -11.36 -12.69
C GLY A 194 -0.28 -11.32 -13.98
N GLY A 195 -0.63 -10.11 -14.45
CA GLY A 195 -1.30 -9.92 -15.74
C GLY A 195 -0.48 -10.37 -16.95
N ALA A 196 0.83 -10.07 -16.95
CA ALA A 196 1.74 -10.49 -18.02
C ALA A 196 1.87 -12.02 -18.11
N ILE A 197 1.99 -12.70 -16.97
CA ILE A 197 2.00 -14.17 -16.91
C ILE A 197 0.64 -14.71 -17.35
N PHE A 198 -0.46 -14.15 -16.86
CA PHE A 198 -1.82 -14.58 -17.23
C PHE A 198 -2.07 -14.44 -18.74
N GLY A 199 -1.60 -13.37 -19.38
CA GLY A 199 -1.70 -13.16 -20.82
C GLY A 199 -0.78 -14.05 -21.65
N ALA A 200 0.34 -14.53 -21.09
CA ALA A 200 1.23 -15.45 -21.79
C ALA A 200 0.69 -16.90 -21.85
N LEU A 201 -0.30 -17.25 -21.00
CA LEU A 201 -0.92 -18.57 -20.98
C LEU A 201 -1.99 -18.65 -22.09
N GLN A 202 -1.64 -19.31 -23.20
CA GLN A 202 -2.41 -19.32 -24.47
C GLN A 202 -3.88 -19.75 -24.33
N ASP A 203 -4.19 -20.68 -23.43
CA ASP A 203 -5.55 -21.25 -23.32
C ASP A 203 -6.52 -20.32 -22.56
N ILE A 204 -6.01 -19.38 -21.77
CA ILE A 204 -6.82 -18.57 -20.86
C ILE A 204 -7.40 -17.36 -21.59
N LEU A 205 -6.62 -16.72 -22.45
CA LEU A 205 -7.08 -15.56 -23.20
C LEU A 205 -8.19 -15.92 -24.20
N GLY A 206 -8.08 -17.05 -24.90
CA GLY A 206 -9.07 -17.45 -25.90
C GLY A 206 -10.45 -17.78 -25.32
N SER A 207 -10.49 -18.33 -24.11
CA SER A 207 -11.73 -18.82 -23.48
C SER A 207 -12.35 -17.88 -22.45
N ARG A 208 -11.59 -16.90 -21.92
CA ARG A 208 -12.08 -16.01 -20.84
C ARG A 208 -12.05 -14.53 -21.18
N SER A 209 -11.46 -14.16 -22.32
CA SER A 209 -11.50 -12.77 -22.80
C SER A 209 -12.68 -12.54 -23.74
N VAL A 210 -13.06 -11.29 -23.89
CA VAL A 210 -14.17 -10.87 -24.74
C VAL A 210 -13.62 -10.54 -26.12
N SER A 211 -14.18 -11.17 -27.16
CA SER A 211 -13.77 -10.91 -28.54
C SER A 211 -14.32 -9.58 -29.08
N LYS A 212 -13.71 -9.08 -30.14
CA LYS A 212 -14.18 -7.87 -30.85
C LYS A 212 -15.57 -8.09 -31.44
N GLU A 213 -15.85 -9.28 -31.95
CA GLU A 213 -17.14 -9.65 -32.55
C GLU A 213 -18.25 -9.58 -31.50
N TYR A 214 -17.99 -10.13 -30.30
CA TYR A 214 -18.93 -10.04 -29.19
C TYR A 214 -19.22 -8.58 -28.81
N PHE A 215 -18.18 -7.75 -28.67
CA PHE A 215 -18.35 -6.34 -28.33
C PHE A 215 -19.12 -5.56 -29.41
N THR A 216 -18.90 -5.88 -30.68
CA THR A 216 -19.60 -5.24 -31.81
C THR A 216 -21.10 -5.56 -31.81
N GLN A 217 -21.48 -6.77 -31.37
CA GLN A 217 -22.89 -7.20 -31.31
C GLN A 217 -23.61 -6.70 -30.05
N THR A 218 -22.93 -6.72 -28.90
CA THR A 218 -23.53 -6.40 -27.59
C THR A 218 -23.31 -4.95 -27.14
N GLY A 219 -22.33 -4.26 -27.72
CA GLY A 219 -21.95 -2.89 -27.40
C GLY A 219 -21.30 -2.69 -26.03
N ARG A 220 -21.04 -3.76 -25.26
CA ARG A 220 -20.50 -3.65 -23.89
C ARG A 220 -19.65 -4.84 -23.47
N ILE A 221 -18.71 -4.60 -22.58
CA ILE A 221 -17.98 -5.65 -21.86
C ILE A 221 -18.80 -6.02 -20.61
N PRO A 222 -19.05 -7.32 -20.34
CA PRO A 222 -19.78 -7.74 -19.16
C PRO A 222 -19.03 -7.36 -17.88
N ASP A 223 -19.69 -6.61 -17.01
CA ASP A 223 -19.16 -6.17 -15.72
C ASP A 223 -19.76 -7.01 -14.57
N TRP A 224 -19.00 -7.31 -13.53
CA TRP A 224 -19.44 -8.13 -12.39
C TRP A 224 -20.63 -7.52 -11.64
N CYS A 225 -20.85 -6.21 -11.77
CA CYS A 225 -22.01 -5.49 -11.23
C CYS A 225 -23.29 -5.62 -12.09
N CYS A 226 -23.19 -6.13 -13.33
CA CYS A 226 -24.30 -6.13 -14.27
C CYS A 226 -25.03 -7.48 -14.30
N LEU A 227 -26.16 -7.56 -13.61
CA LEU A 227 -27.03 -8.76 -13.57
C LEU A 227 -27.65 -9.13 -14.92
N SER A 228 -27.55 -8.25 -15.93
CA SER A 228 -28.03 -8.49 -17.29
C SER A 228 -26.95 -9.06 -18.23
N ASN A 229 -25.79 -9.43 -17.71
CA ASN A 229 -24.77 -10.08 -18.52
C ASN A 229 -25.25 -11.46 -18.98
N PRO A 230 -25.03 -11.82 -20.26
CA PRO A 230 -25.28 -13.18 -20.71
C PRO A 230 -24.37 -14.16 -19.97
N SER A 231 -24.85 -15.40 -19.80
CA SER A 231 -24.14 -16.47 -19.11
C SER A 231 -22.78 -16.76 -19.76
N LEU A 232 -21.77 -17.00 -18.91
CA LEU A 232 -20.38 -17.27 -19.31
C LEU A 232 -20.21 -18.53 -20.20
N GLU A 233 -21.27 -19.32 -20.40
CA GLU A 233 -21.27 -20.48 -21.29
C GLU A 233 -21.11 -20.12 -22.78
N MET A 234 -21.31 -18.84 -23.15
CA MET A 234 -21.07 -18.37 -24.53
C MET A 234 -19.58 -18.20 -24.89
N PHE A 235 -18.64 -18.33 -23.93
CA PHE A 235 -17.21 -18.16 -24.19
C PHE A 235 -16.46 -19.47 -24.48
N ASP A 236 -17.17 -20.61 -24.56
CA ASP A 236 -16.58 -21.90 -24.95
C ASP A 236 -16.35 -21.94 -26.48
N VAL A 237 -15.33 -21.22 -26.93
CA VAL A 237 -14.79 -21.40 -28.28
C VAL A 237 -14.16 -22.79 -28.30
N GLY A 238 -14.84 -23.72 -28.98
CA GLY A 238 -14.64 -25.16 -28.91
C GLY A 238 -13.20 -25.61 -28.70
N LYS A 239 -13.02 -26.49 -27.72
CA LYS A 239 -11.78 -27.24 -27.37
C LYS A 239 -10.90 -27.50 -28.59
N SER A 240 -9.96 -26.61 -28.86
CA SER A 240 -8.78 -26.98 -29.65
C SER A 240 -7.79 -27.63 -28.70
N ALA A 241 -7.22 -28.76 -29.11
CA ALA A 241 -6.31 -29.53 -28.26
C ALA A 241 -5.10 -28.66 -27.87
N PRO A 242 -4.66 -28.68 -26.61
CA PRO A 242 -3.54 -27.86 -26.18
C PRO A 242 -2.29 -28.22 -27.00
N PRO A 243 -1.57 -27.23 -27.54
CA PRO A 243 -0.34 -27.49 -28.28
C PRO A 243 0.67 -28.18 -27.35
N MET A 244 1.25 -29.30 -27.81
CA MET A 244 2.26 -30.02 -27.05
C MET A 244 3.42 -29.09 -26.69
N MET A 245 3.57 -28.84 -25.40
CA MET A 245 4.62 -28.00 -24.83
C MET A 245 5.99 -28.66 -25.09
N LYS A 246 6.78 -28.14 -26.04
CA LYS A 246 8.20 -28.50 -26.14
C LYS A 246 8.88 -27.94 -24.90
N ARG A 247 9.44 -28.83 -24.06
CA ARG A 247 10.22 -28.47 -22.87
C ARG A 247 11.24 -27.39 -23.20
N ALA A 248 10.99 -26.16 -22.73
CA ALA A 248 11.96 -25.09 -22.78
C ALA A 248 12.87 -25.16 -21.54
N PHE A 249 13.65 -26.24 -21.43
CA PHE A 249 14.86 -26.31 -20.60
C PHE A 249 15.77 -27.37 -21.20
N SER A 250 16.63 -26.96 -22.14
CA SER A 250 17.88 -27.66 -22.41
C SER A 250 19.00 -26.77 -21.90
N THR A 251 19.42 -26.99 -20.66
CA THR A 251 20.77 -26.61 -20.23
C THR A 251 21.69 -27.73 -20.71
N GLU A 252 22.27 -27.57 -21.89
CA GLU A 252 23.43 -28.34 -22.29
C GLU A 252 24.64 -27.41 -22.42
N LYS A 253 25.56 -27.60 -21.47
CA LYS A 253 27.01 -27.32 -21.40
C LYS A 253 27.55 -25.98 -21.89
#